data_AF-A0A151AK34-F1
#
_entry.id   AF-A0A151AK34-F1
#
_cell.length_a   1.000
_cell.length_b   1.000
_cell.length_c   1.000
_cell.angle_alpha   90.00
_cell.angle_beta   90.00
_cell.angle_gamma   90.00
#
_symmetry.space_group_name_H-M   'P 1'
#
loop_
_entity.id
_entity.type
_entity.pdbx_description
1 polymer ?
#
loop_
_entity_poly.entity_id
_entity_poly.type
_entity_poly.pdbx_seq_one_letter_code
_entity_poly.pdbx_strand_id
1 'polypeptide(L)'
;MEIEELVKKAKSKDEKAMNELIKRFTPLILKMTSSIYIKGSDREDLIQIGYLTIMKAVEGYKIDSKIGFTAYVSNAIKNNYYYSIRKVSKENYDTSYEKLLDEGKALKGEEALKDSVEERVIKKEEHENLNKALNKLTKEERELITFAYKRYGGLKEYSIITGIKYVTLQKRKKSILKKLRKLL
;
A
#
# COMPACT_ATOMS: atom_id res chain seq x y z
N MET A 1 -22.79 -25.55 -12.29
CA MET A 1 -21.82 -25.79 -11.20
C MET A 1 -21.81 -24.59 -10.29
N GLU A 2 -22.09 -24.82 -9.01
CA GLU A 2 -22.03 -23.82 -7.95
C GLU A 2 -20.60 -23.25 -7.82
N ILE A 3 -20.49 -21.98 -7.41
CA ILE A 3 -19.20 -21.28 -7.33
C ILE A 3 -18.29 -21.98 -6.33
N GLU A 4 -18.83 -22.43 -5.21
CA GLU A 4 -18.13 -23.10 -4.12
C GLU A 4 -17.55 -24.45 -4.55
N GLU A 5 -18.25 -25.17 -5.44
CA GLU A 5 -17.77 -26.42 -6.01
C GLU A 5 -16.61 -26.18 -6.99
N LEU A 6 -16.70 -25.14 -7.82
CA LEU A 6 -15.62 -24.72 -8.71
C LEU A 6 -14.37 -24.33 -7.93
N VAL A 7 -14.52 -23.62 -6.81
CA VAL A 7 -13.40 -23.23 -5.95
C VAL A 7 -12.71 -24.46 -5.36
N LYS A 8 -13.48 -25.47 -4.92
CA LYS A 8 -12.91 -26.74 -4.44
C LYS A 8 -12.06 -27.43 -5.50
N LYS A 9 -12.58 -27.56 -6.73
CA LYS A 9 -11.84 -28.18 -7.84
C LYS A 9 -10.60 -27.37 -8.23
N ALA A 10 -10.74 -26.05 -8.33
CA ALA A 10 -9.63 -25.15 -8.68
C ALA A 10 -8.51 -25.18 -7.62
N LYS A 11 -8.83 -25.31 -6.34
CA LYS A 11 -7.84 -25.52 -5.27
C LYS A 11 -7.08 -26.83 -5.41
N SER A 12 -7.71 -27.87 -5.96
CA SER A 12 -7.07 -29.14 -6.31
C SER A 12 -6.29 -29.08 -7.62
N LYS A 13 -5.94 -27.89 -8.10
CA LYS A 13 -5.21 -27.63 -9.35
C LYS A 13 -5.94 -28.06 -10.63
N ASP A 14 -7.27 -28.11 -10.60
CA ASP A 14 -8.07 -28.27 -11.82
C ASP A 14 -8.07 -26.96 -12.62
N GLU A 15 -7.34 -26.96 -13.75
CA GLU A 15 -7.24 -25.81 -14.65
C GLU A 15 -8.57 -25.43 -15.28
N LYS A 16 -9.45 -26.39 -15.58
CA LYS A 16 -10.76 -26.11 -16.17
C LYS A 16 -11.63 -25.36 -15.17
N ALA A 17 -11.59 -25.76 -13.90
CA ALA A 17 -12.30 -25.08 -12.83
C ALA A 17 -11.76 -23.66 -12.59
N MET A 18 -10.43 -23.47 -12.62
CA MET A 18 -9.83 -22.14 -12.52
C MET A 18 -10.23 -21.24 -13.70
N ASN A 19 -10.15 -21.74 -14.93
CA ASN A 19 -10.53 -21.00 -16.13
C ASN A 19 -12.00 -20.59 -16.12
N GLU A 20 -12.88 -21.48 -15.64
CA GLU A 20 -14.30 -21.17 -15.47
C GLU A 20 -14.52 -20.06 -14.43
N LEU A 21 -13.82 -20.09 -13.28
CA LEU A 21 -13.88 -19.01 -12.30
C LEU A 21 -13.39 -17.68 -12.88
N ILE A 22 -12.27 -17.69 -13.60
CA ILE A 22 -11.74 -16.49 -14.26
C ILE A 22 -12.80 -15.90 -15.19
N LYS A 23 -13.37 -16.71 -16.09
CA LYS A 23 -14.42 -16.28 -17.03
C LYS A 23 -15.63 -15.66 -16.31
N ARG A 24 -16.08 -16.23 -15.20
CA ARG A 24 -17.22 -15.72 -14.42
C ARG A 24 -16.95 -14.35 -13.80
N PHE A 25 -15.72 -14.10 -13.37
CA PHE A 25 -15.34 -12.83 -12.74
C PHE A 25 -14.72 -11.81 -13.71
N THR A 26 -14.43 -12.19 -14.97
CA THR A 26 -13.95 -11.26 -16.00
C THR A 26 -14.86 -10.03 -16.17
N PRO A 27 -16.20 -10.13 -16.23
CA PRO A 27 -17.04 -8.94 -16.35
C PRO A 27 -16.87 -7.94 -15.19
N LEU A 28 -16.65 -8.44 -13.97
CA LEU A 28 -16.37 -7.60 -12.81
C LEU A 28 -15.03 -6.86 -12.96
N ILE A 29 -14.00 -7.56 -13.43
CA ILE A 29 -12.69 -6.96 -13.75
C ILE A 29 -12.87 -5.85 -14.77
N LEU A 30 -13.51 -6.14 -15.91
CA LEU A 30 -13.71 -5.16 -16.99
C LEU A 30 -14.48 -3.91 -16.52
N LYS A 31 -15.49 -4.09 -15.66
CA LYS A 31 -16.25 -2.99 -15.06
C LYS A 31 -15.40 -2.17 -14.08
N MET A 32 -14.55 -2.80 -13.29
CA MET A 32 -13.69 -2.08 -12.35
C MET A 32 -12.57 -1.33 -13.08
N THR A 33 -11.93 -1.96 -14.06
CA THR A 33 -10.81 -1.36 -14.81
C THR A 33 -11.25 -0.17 -15.66
N SER A 34 -12.50 -0.10 -16.11
CA SER A 34 -13.00 1.09 -16.81
C SER A 34 -13.11 2.33 -15.91
N SER A 35 -13.16 2.15 -14.58
CA SER A 35 -13.29 3.23 -13.59
C SER A 35 -11.98 3.58 -12.87
N ILE A 36 -10.88 2.91 -13.23
CA ILE A 36 -9.60 2.98 -12.51
C ILE A 36 -8.50 3.42 -13.47
N TYR A 37 -7.66 4.34 -13.02
CA TYR A 37 -6.46 4.79 -13.71
C TYR A 37 -5.25 4.64 -12.80
N ILE A 38 -4.18 4.02 -13.31
CA ILE A 38 -2.90 3.88 -12.64
C ILE A 38 -1.83 4.40 -13.59
N LYS A 39 -1.07 5.42 -13.18
CA LYS A 39 -0.02 6.03 -14.02
C LYS A 39 0.99 4.94 -14.41
N GLY A 40 1.28 4.83 -15.71
CA GLY A 40 2.23 3.85 -16.25
C GLY A 40 1.71 2.41 -16.30
N SER A 41 0.40 2.19 -16.21
CA SER A 41 -0.21 0.89 -16.45
C SER A 41 -1.29 1.02 -17.50
N ASP A 42 -1.26 0.13 -18.48
CA ASP A 42 -2.27 0.09 -19.52
C ASP A 42 -3.48 -0.74 -19.06
N ARG A 43 -4.58 -0.62 -19.80
CA ARG A 43 -5.82 -1.33 -19.46
C ARG A 43 -5.62 -2.84 -19.40
N GLU A 44 -4.75 -3.39 -20.24
CA GLU A 44 -4.40 -4.81 -20.24
C GLU A 44 -3.69 -5.22 -18.95
N ASP A 45 -2.75 -4.42 -18.44
CA ASP A 45 -2.08 -4.67 -17.17
C ASP A 45 -3.08 -4.75 -16.01
N LEU A 46 -4.05 -3.83 -16.00
CA LEU A 46 -5.10 -3.82 -14.98
C LEU A 46 -5.97 -5.08 -15.04
N ILE A 47 -6.26 -5.58 -16.24
CA ILE A 47 -7.00 -6.84 -16.41
C ILE A 47 -6.17 -8.02 -15.88
N GLN A 48 -4.88 -8.07 -16.20
CA GLN A 48 -3.97 -9.12 -15.74
C GLN A 48 -3.81 -9.13 -14.22
N ILE A 49 -3.73 -7.95 -13.58
CA ILE A 49 -3.76 -7.82 -12.12
C ILE A 49 -5.06 -8.41 -11.55
N GLY A 50 -6.19 -8.18 -12.22
CA GLY A 50 -7.48 -8.77 -11.86
C GLY A 50 -7.44 -10.30 -11.89
N TYR A 51 -6.95 -10.89 -12.97
CA TYR A 51 -6.86 -12.36 -13.10
C TYR A 51 -5.91 -12.97 -12.07
N LEU A 52 -4.74 -12.38 -11.85
CA LEU A 52 -3.82 -12.82 -10.80
C LEU A 52 -4.47 -12.76 -9.40
N THR A 53 -5.36 -11.78 -9.18
CA THR A 53 -6.07 -11.66 -7.91
C THR A 53 -7.10 -12.77 -7.72
N ILE A 54 -7.80 -13.20 -8.78
CA ILE A 54 -8.72 -14.35 -8.71
C ILE A 54 -7.95 -15.61 -8.34
N MET A 55 -6.82 -15.88 -9.01
CA MET A 55 -5.98 -17.06 -8.73
C MET A 55 -5.55 -17.09 -7.26
N LYS A 56 -5.01 -15.97 -6.75
CA LYS A 56 -4.62 -15.83 -5.33
C LYS A 56 -5.82 -15.93 -4.38
N ALA A 57 -6.98 -15.44 -4.78
CA ALA A 57 -8.19 -15.55 -3.97
C ALA A 57 -8.67 -17.00 -3.86
N VAL A 58 -8.61 -17.79 -4.93
CA VAL A 58 -8.90 -19.22 -4.90
C VAL A 58 -7.95 -19.94 -3.94
N GLU A 59 -6.65 -19.67 -4.02
CA GLU A 59 -5.66 -20.26 -3.12
C GLU A 59 -5.93 -19.90 -1.65
N GLY A 60 -6.20 -18.62 -1.36
CA GLY A 60 -6.39 -18.11 0.00
C GLY A 60 -7.78 -18.30 0.62
N TYR A 61 -8.82 -18.62 -0.16
CA TYR A 61 -10.18 -18.74 0.36
C TYR A 61 -10.36 -19.96 1.27
N LYS A 62 -11.13 -19.82 2.34
CA LYS A 62 -11.51 -20.93 3.22
C LYS A 62 -12.93 -21.38 2.85
N ILE A 63 -13.10 -22.66 2.54
CA ILE A 63 -14.39 -23.23 2.10
C ILE A 63 -15.47 -23.00 3.18
N ASP A 64 -15.08 -23.12 4.44
CA ASP A 64 -15.93 -23.01 5.64
C ASP A 64 -16.08 -21.54 6.11
N SER A 65 -15.73 -20.59 5.25
CA SER A 65 -15.88 -19.15 5.50
C SER A 65 -17.36 -18.77 5.64
N LYS A 66 -17.66 -17.88 6.60
CA LYS A 66 -18.99 -17.27 6.76
C LYS A 66 -19.38 -16.36 5.58
N ILE A 67 -18.40 -15.94 4.78
CA ILE A 67 -18.58 -15.07 3.62
C ILE A 67 -18.37 -15.92 2.38
N GLY A 68 -19.35 -15.93 1.47
CA GLY A 68 -19.27 -16.65 0.20
C GLY A 68 -18.16 -16.16 -0.73
N PHE A 69 -17.72 -17.02 -1.65
CA PHE A 69 -16.54 -16.75 -2.47
C PHE A 69 -16.70 -15.51 -3.36
N THR A 70 -17.89 -15.29 -3.92
CA THR A 70 -18.21 -14.12 -4.75
C THR A 70 -17.92 -12.80 -4.04
N ALA A 71 -18.34 -12.66 -2.78
CA ALA A 71 -18.09 -11.46 -1.98
C ALA A 71 -16.60 -11.35 -1.61
N TYR A 72 -15.96 -12.49 -1.30
CA TYR A 72 -14.54 -12.54 -0.98
C TYR A 72 -13.67 -12.09 -2.15
N VAL A 73 -13.85 -12.67 -3.34
CA VAL A 73 -13.06 -12.35 -4.54
C VAL A 73 -13.32 -10.93 -5.03
N SER A 74 -14.56 -10.44 -4.95
CA SER A 74 -14.90 -9.06 -5.31
C SER A 74 -14.15 -8.05 -4.44
N ASN A 75 -14.06 -8.32 -3.14
CA ASN A 75 -13.28 -7.48 -2.23
C ASN A 75 -11.77 -7.61 -2.48
N ALA A 76 -11.27 -8.81 -2.79
CA ALA A 76 -9.86 -9.02 -3.12
C ALA A 76 -9.43 -8.20 -4.34
N ILE A 77 -10.21 -8.25 -5.43
CA ILE A 77 -9.95 -7.50 -6.67
C ILE A 77 -9.92 -5.99 -6.37
N LYS A 78 -10.96 -5.46 -5.72
CA LYS A 78 -11.06 -4.05 -5.34
C LYS A 78 -9.87 -3.60 -4.48
N ASN A 79 -9.50 -4.40 -3.48
CA ASN A 79 -8.39 -4.07 -2.58
C ASN A 79 -7.03 -4.10 -3.30
N ASN A 80 -6.82 -5.03 -4.24
CA ASN A 80 -5.61 -5.09 -5.04
C ASN A 80 -5.46 -3.84 -5.92
N TYR A 81 -6.52 -3.43 -6.62
CA TYR A 81 -6.46 -2.19 -7.40
C TYR A 81 -6.14 -0.96 -6.55
N TYR A 82 -6.78 -0.79 -5.39
CA TYR A 82 -6.42 0.32 -4.51
C TYR A 82 -5.00 0.21 -3.95
N TYR A 83 -4.50 -1.00 -3.73
CA TYR A 83 -3.12 -1.21 -3.35
C TYR A 83 -2.16 -0.75 -4.46
N SER A 84 -2.41 -1.13 -5.72
CA SER A 84 -1.62 -0.71 -6.87
C SER A 84 -1.62 0.81 -7.06
N ILE A 85 -2.78 1.46 -6.93
CA ILE A 85 -2.89 2.94 -6.95
C ILE A 85 -1.99 3.56 -5.87
N ARG A 86 -2.08 3.08 -4.63
CA ARG A 86 -1.28 3.61 -3.51
C ARG A 86 0.21 3.38 -3.70
N LYS A 87 0.60 2.24 -4.29
CA LYS A 87 2.01 1.90 -4.56
C LYS A 87 2.61 2.92 -5.53
N VAL A 88 1.93 3.19 -6.65
CA VAL A 88 2.36 4.20 -7.64
C VAL A 88 2.37 5.61 -7.05
N SER A 89 1.37 5.97 -6.23
CA SER A 89 1.38 7.27 -5.54
C SER A 89 2.57 7.45 -4.61
N LYS A 90 3.06 6.36 -3.99
CA LYS A 90 4.25 6.39 -3.14
C LYS A 90 5.53 6.51 -3.98
N GLU A 91 5.64 5.74 -5.06
CA GLU A 91 6.78 5.79 -5.97
C GLU A 91 6.92 7.18 -6.64
N ASN A 92 5.82 7.82 -7.01
CA ASN A 92 5.82 9.19 -7.53
C ASN A 92 6.20 10.25 -6.49
N TYR A 93 5.95 10.00 -5.20
CA TYR A 93 6.45 10.87 -4.13
C TYR A 93 7.96 10.73 -3.96
N ASP A 94 8.49 9.52 -4.18
CA ASP A 94 9.90 9.22 -3.96
C ASP A 94 10.80 9.55 -5.18
N THR A 95 10.30 9.60 -6.42
CA THR A 95 11.11 9.99 -7.59
C THR A 95 10.24 10.35 -8.80
N SER A 96 10.40 11.56 -9.35
CA SER A 96 10.06 11.84 -10.75
C SER A 96 11.29 12.45 -11.43
N TYR A 97 11.89 11.68 -12.34
CA TYR A 97 13.00 12.12 -13.17
C TYR A 97 12.59 13.26 -14.13
N GLU A 98 11.34 13.28 -14.59
CA GLU A 98 10.75 14.39 -15.36
C GLU A 98 10.71 15.69 -14.53
N LYS A 99 10.37 15.60 -13.24
CA LYS A 99 10.37 16.77 -12.36
C LYS A 99 11.78 17.33 -12.15
N LEU A 100 12.79 16.47 -12.14
CA LEU A 100 14.21 16.88 -12.10
C LEU A 100 14.69 17.51 -13.42
N LEU A 101 14.11 17.12 -14.56
CA LEU A 101 14.40 17.70 -15.87
C LEU A 101 13.78 19.10 -16.04
N ASP A 102 12.50 19.27 -15.68
CA ASP A 102 11.79 20.57 -15.75
C ASP A 102 12.35 21.61 -14.77
N GLU A 103 12.89 21.18 -13.63
CA GLU A 103 13.58 22.05 -12.66
C GLU A 103 15.04 22.35 -13.06
N GLY A 104 15.52 21.90 -14.23
CA GLY A 104 16.88 22.14 -14.71
C GLY A 104 17.98 21.42 -13.92
N LYS A 105 17.61 20.42 -13.10
CA LYS A 105 18.53 19.67 -12.20
C LYS A 105 19.18 18.45 -12.86
N ALA A 106 18.98 18.22 -14.15
CA ALA A 106 19.62 17.14 -14.89
C ALA A 106 21.09 17.48 -15.23
N LEU A 107 21.96 17.48 -14.22
CA LEU A 107 23.40 17.38 -14.42
C LEU A 107 23.78 15.90 -14.58
N LYS A 108 24.51 15.59 -15.66
CA LYS A 108 25.05 14.25 -15.93
C LYS A 108 26.06 13.86 -14.83
N GLY A 109 25.81 12.74 -14.17
CA GLY A 109 26.84 12.03 -13.38
C GLY A 109 26.77 12.22 -11.86
N GLU A 110 27.62 11.47 -11.16
CA GLU A 110 27.68 11.29 -9.69
C GLU A 110 27.70 12.59 -8.85
N GLU A 111 27.94 13.75 -9.47
CA GLU A 111 27.82 15.07 -8.82
C GLU A 111 26.38 15.48 -8.49
N ALA A 112 25.38 15.03 -9.25
CA ALA A 112 23.96 15.34 -9.00
C ALA A 112 23.39 14.64 -7.74
N LEU A 113 24.13 13.70 -7.16
CA LEU A 113 23.79 13.04 -5.90
C LEU A 113 24.35 13.78 -4.67
N LYS A 114 25.19 14.80 -4.87
CA LYS A 114 25.63 15.66 -3.77
C LYS A 114 24.62 16.79 -3.61
N ASP A 115 23.84 16.73 -2.54
CA ASP A 115 23.06 17.86 -2.06
C ASP A 115 23.90 19.14 -2.13
N SER A 116 23.36 20.20 -2.73
CA SER A 116 24.01 21.51 -2.75
C SER A 116 24.26 21.98 -1.31
N VAL A 117 25.18 22.92 -1.09
CA VAL A 117 25.42 23.48 0.26
C VAL A 117 24.12 24.03 0.85
N GLU A 118 23.29 24.66 0.00
CA GLU A 118 21.98 25.19 0.37
C GLU A 118 20.99 24.08 0.73
N GLU A 119 20.89 23.02 -0.07
CA GLU A 119 20.02 21.86 0.23
C GLU A 119 20.44 21.15 1.51
N ARG A 120 21.74 21.05 1.79
CA ARG A 120 22.25 20.50 3.06
C ARG A 120 21.84 21.37 4.26
N VAL A 121 21.89 22.68 4.11
CA VAL A 121 21.48 23.63 5.16
C VAL A 121 19.97 23.52 5.39
N ILE A 122 19.15 23.51 4.33
CA ILE A 122 17.69 23.34 4.43
C ILE A 122 17.35 22.02 5.11
N LYS A 123 17.94 20.90 4.67
CA LYS A 123 17.72 19.58 5.30
C LYS A 123 18.12 19.58 6.77
N LYS A 124 19.22 20.27 7.13
CA LYS A 124 19.66 20.39 8.53
C LYS A 124 18.63 21.16 9.36
N GLU A 125 18.11 22.26 8.85
CA GLU A 125 17.05 23.04 9.51
C GLU A 125 15.75 22.24 9.66
N GLU A 126 15.33 21.51 8.62
CA GLU A 126 14.17 20.63 8.68
C GLU A 126 14.35 19.51 9.73
N HIS A 127 15.54 18.90 9.78
CA HIS A 127 15.88 17.91 10.79
C HIS A 127 15.88 18.49 12.20
N GLU A 128 16.37 19.71 12.39
CA GLU A 128 16.35 20.40 13.68
C GLU A 128 14.93 20.74 14.11
N ASN A 129 14.09 21.24 13.19
CA ASN A 129 12.68 21.54 13.46
C ASN A 129 11.89 20.28 13.79
N LEU A 130 12.12 19.19 13.07
CA LEU A 130 11.53 17.89 13.37
C LEU A 130 11.98 17.37 14.74
N ASN A 131 13.27 17.49 15.08
CA ASN A 131 13.76 17.09 16.39
C ASN A 131 13.14 17.93 17.52
N LYS A 132 13.00 19.25 17.33
CA LYS A 132 12.30 20.14 18.27
C LYS A 132 10.84 19.73 18.45
N ALA A 133 10.13 19.41 17.37
CA ALA A 133 8.74 18.95 17.41
C ALA A 133 8.61 17.57 18.10
N LEU A 134 9.52 16.64 17.82
CA LEU A 134 9.56 15.31 18.45
C LEU A 134 9.86 15.38 19.96
N ASN A 135 10.68 16.33 20.40
CA ASN A 135 10.99 16.52 21.81
C ASN A 135 9.82 17.08 22.63
N LYS A 136 8.81 17.67 21.98
CA LYS A 136 7.56 18.10 22.62
C LYS A 136 6.53 16.98 22.79
N LEU A 137 6.80 15.80 22.21
CA LEU A 137 5.95 14.63 22.43
C LEU A 137 6.25 13.99 23.79
N THR A 138 5.23 13.37 24.38
CA THR A 138 5.43 12.52 25.56
C THR A 138 6.29 11.30 25.21
N LYS A 139 6.92 10.68 26.22
CA LYS A 139 7.76 9.49 26.04
C LYS A 139 7.02 8.38 25.28
N GLU A 140 5.77 8.12 25.64
CA GLU A 140 4.92 7.11 25.00
C GLU A 140 4.58 7.44 23.54
N GLU A 141 4.26 8.70 23.25
CA GLU A 141 3.96 9.15 21.88
C GLU A 141 5.18 9.07 20.97
N ARG A 142 6.34 9.47 21.49
CA ARG A 142 7.61 9.38 20.79
C ARG A 142 8.00 7.94 20.52
N GLU A 143 7.83 7.05 21.50
CA GLU A 143 8.11 5.62 21.34
C GLU A 143 7.22 4.99 20.26
N LEU A 144 5.90 5.25 20.30
CA LEU A 144 4.96 4.75 19.31
C LEU A 144 5.31 5.23 17.89
N ILE A 145 5.58 6.52 17.69
CA ILE A 145 5.97 7.05 16.38
C ILE A 145 7.32 6.51 15.94
N THR A 146 8.30 6.45 16.84
CA THR A 146 9.63 5.91 16.53
C THR A 146 9.52 4.45 16.12
N PHE A 147 8.75 3.63 16.83
CA PHE A 147 8.53 2.23 16.48
C PHE A 147 7.82 2.09 15.13
N ALA A 148 6.78 2.89 14.88
CA ALA A 148 5.98 2.80 13.66
C ALA A 148 6.71 3.25 12.39
N TYR A 149 7.80 4.02 12.51
CA TYR A 149 8.56 4.58 11.37
C TYR A 149 10.02 4.12 11.31
N LYS A 150 10.63 3.64 12.40
CA LYS A 150 11.92 2.95 12.37
C LYS A 150 11.72 1.48 12.02
N ARG A 151 12.80 0.86 11.55
CA ARG A 151 12.92 -0.48 10.96
C ARG A 151 12.55 -1.68 11.88
N TYR A 152 11.79 -1.45 12.96
CA TYR A 152 11.54 -2.41 14.04
C TYR A 152 10.15 -3.07 14.01
N GLY A 153 9.22 -2.61 13.17
CA GLY A 153 7.91 -3.28 12.98
C GLY A 153 6.76 -2.31 12.75
N GLY A 154 5.70 -2.78 12.11
CA GLY A 154 4.48 -2.02 11.94
C GLY A 154 3.68 -1.89 13.23
N LEU A 155 2.55 -1.16 13.16
CA LEU A 155 1.64 -0.99 14.30
C LEU A 155 1.04 -2.31 14.82
N LYS A 156 1.11 -3.40 14.03
CA LYS A 156 0.64 -4.73 14.44
C LYS A 156 1.62 -5.38 15.41
N GLU A 157 2.92 -5.29 15.12
CA GLU A 157 3.99 -5.80 15.97
C GLU A 157 4.01 -5.04 17.30
N TYR A 158 3.84 -3.71 17.26
CA TYR A 158 3.71 -2.91 18.48
C TYR A 158 2.46 -3.29 19.30
N SER A 159 1.37 -3.65 18.64
CA SER A 159 0.13 -4.13 19.28
C SER A 159 0.36 -5.43 20.06
N ILE A 160 1.16 -6.34 19.51
CA ILE A 160 1.51 -7.61 20.14
C ILE A 160 2.43 -7.38 21.35
N ILE A 161 3.46 -6.54 21.20
CA ILE A 161 4.45 -6.26 22.26
C ILE A 161 3.80 -5.53 23.46
N THR A 162 2.95 -4.54 23.19
CA THR A 162 2.37 -3.68 24.24
C THR A 162 1.02 -4.15 24.77
N GLY A 163 0.39 -5.14 24.11
CA GLY A 163 -0.98 -5.58 24.41
C GLY A 163 -2.07 -4.56 24.06
N ILE A 164 -1.72 -3.40 23.50
CA ILE A 164 -2.68 -2.37 23.11
C ILE A 164 -3.32 -2.76 21.77
N LYS A 165 -4.66 -2.70 21.69
CA LYS A 165 -5.40 -2.99 20.45
C LYS A 165 -4.92 -2.14 19.27
N TYR A 166 -4.69 -2.79 18.12
CA TYR A 166 -4.26 -2.15 16.86
C TYR A 166 -5.08 -0.91 16.46
N VAL A 167 -6.40 -0.94 16.64
CA VAL A 167 -7.30 0.20 16.32
C VAL A 167 -7.00 1.41 17.22
N THR A 168 -6.67 1.18 18.49
CA THR A 168 -6.29 2.24 19.44
C THR A 168 -4.96 2.86 19.04
N LEU A 169 -3.98 2.04 18.65
CA LEU A 169 -2.68 2.50 18.17
C LEU A 169 -2.79 3.35 16.90
N GLN A 170 -3.68 2.99 15.97
CA GLN A 170 -3.96 3.82 14.79
C GLN A 170 -4.53 5.20 15.17
N LYS A 171 -5.48 5.26 16.10
CA LYS A 171 -6.05 6.53 16.59
C LYS A 171 -4.98 7.39 17.28
N ARG A 172 -4.15 6.77 18.13
CA ARG A 172 -3.02 7.44 18.81
C ARG A 172 -2.02 7.98 17.80
N LYS A 173 -1.55 7.16 16.84
CA LYS A 173 -0.67 7.60 15.75
C LYS A 173 -1.24 8.80 15.01
N LYS A 174 -2.53 8.74 14.62
CA LYS A 174 -3.19 9.85 13.91
C LYS A 174 -3.24 11.13 14.75
N SER A 175 -3.48 11.02 16.06
CA SER A 175 -3.44 12.15 16.98
C SER A 175 -2.04 12.76 17.08
N ILE A 176 -1.00 11.92 17.21
CA ILE A 176 0.39 12.37 17.31
C ILE A 176 0.84 13.08 16.02
N LEU A 177 0.49 12.55 14.84
CA LEU A 177 0.79 13.20 13.57
C LEU A 177 0.10 14.57 13.44
N LYS A 178 -1.13 14.71 13.96
CA LYS A 178 -1.81 16.02 14.03
C LYS A 178 -1.09 17.00 14.96
N LYS A 179 -0.56 16.52 16.10
CA LYS A 179 0.24 17.34 17.01
C LYS A 179 1.55 17.79 16.35
N LEU A 180 2.29 16.87 15.73
CA LEU A 180 3.54 17.18 15.03
C LEU A 180 3.32 18.19 13.91
N ARG A 181 2.25 18.07 13.13
CA ARG A 181 1.90 19.04 12.07
C ARG A 181 1.57 20.45 12.58
N LYS A 182 1.23 20.61 13.87
CA LYS A 182 1.02 21.94 14.48
C LYS A 182 2.31 22.52 15.08
N LEU A 183 3.33 21.69 15.27
CA LEU A 183 4.59 22.04 15.93
C LEU A 183 5.73 22.28 14.94
N LEU A 184 5.58 21.76 13.72
CA LEU A 184 6.32 22.08 12.50
C LEU A 184 5.64 23.27 11.81
#